data_AF-A0AA38FV46-F1
#
_entry.id   AF-A0AA38FV46-F1
#
_cell.length_a   1.000
_cell.length_b   1.000
_cell.length_c   1.000
_cell.angle_alpha   90.00
_cell.angle_beta   90.00
_cell.angle_gamma   90.00
#
_symmetry.space_group_name_H-M   'P 1'
#
loop_
_entity.id
_entity.type
_entity.pdbx_description
1 polymer ?
#
loop_
_entity_poly.entity_id
_entity_poly.type
_entity_poly.pdbx_seq_one_letter_code
_entity_poly.pdbx_strand_id
1 'polypeptide(L)'
;MDDMNGEWLPLIEIGPCDSYQMGLLIGQRFAHLIRSRVSKDKILQEEMLPFAMSNDGHSLIEALSTTNRNKYPKYWDELFGTAEGSGVPFLQ
;
A
#
# COMPACT_ATOMS: atom_id res chain seq x y z
N MET A 1 -15.44 -33.26 -17.20
CA MET A 1 -14.29 -32.67 -16.51
C MET A 1 -14.56 -31.19 -16.52
N ASP A 2 -14.87 -30.65 -15.36
CA ASP A 2 -15.48 -29.33 -15.21
C ASP A 2 -14.57 -28.22 -15.75
N ASP A 3 -15.18 -27.32 -16.53
CA ASP A 3 -14.61 -26.03 -16.93
C ASP A 3 -14.33 -25.20 -15.67
N MET A 4 -13.09 -25.25 -15.20
CA MET A 4 -12.56 -24.27 -14.26
C MET A 4 -12.02 -23.09 -15.06
N ASN A 5 -12.88 -22.12 -15.38
CA ASN A 5 -12.45 -20.72 -15.58
C ASN A 5 -11.98 -20.12 -14.24
N GLY A 6 -11.15 -20.85 -13.49
CA GLY A 6 -10.68 -20.51 -12.16
C GLY A 6 -9.39 -19.73 -12.27
N GLU A 7 -9.48 -18.40 -12.24
CA GLU A 7 -8.29 -17.58 -12.03
C GLU A 7 -7.62 -18.00 -10.72
N TRP A 8 -6.37 -18.46 -10.83
CA TRP A 8 -5.54 -18.80 -9.69
C TRP A 8 -5.39 -17.58 -8.78
N LEU A 9 -5.75 -17.73 -7.50
CA LEU A 9 -5.48 -16.69 -6.51
C LEU A 9 -3.96 -16.50 -6.40
N PRO A 10 -3.43 -15.29 -6.62
CA PRO A 10 -2.00 -15.07 -6.53
C PRO A 10 -1.55 -15.24 -5.08
N LEU A 11 -0.56 -16.12 -4.87
CA LEU A 11 0.00 -16.45 -3.58
C LEU A 11 1.46 -15.98 -3.49
N ILE A 12 1.90 -15.64 -2.28
CA ILE A 12 3.31 -15.52 -1.90
C ILE A 12 3.54 -16.18 -0.55
N GLU A 13 4.67 -16.87 -0.44
CA GLU A 13 5.23 -17.32 0.83
C GLU A 13 6.42 -16.42 1.16
N ILE A 14 6.44 -15.89 2.38
CA ILE A 14 7.50 -14.98 2.84
C ILE A 14 8.25 -15.66 3.97
N GLY A 15 9.55 -15.86 3.77
CA GLY A 15 10.45 -16.38 4.79
C GLY A 15 10.83 -15.33 5.84
N PRO A 16 11.71 -15.68 6.79
CA PRO A 16 12.20 -14.74 7.81
C PRO A 16 12.84 -13.49 7.18
N CYS A 17 12.28 -12.32 7.46
CA CYS A 17 12.78 -11.02 7.04
C CYS A 17 12.27 -9.93 8.01
N ASP A 18 12.81 -8.71 7.90
CA ASP A 18 12.23 -7.56 8.59
C ASP A 18 10.93 -7.07 7.93
N SER A 19 10.21 -6.19 8.62
CA SER A 19 8.90 -5.71 8.16
C SER A 19 8.97 -4.94 6.85
N TYR A 20 10.02 -4.14 6.64
CA TYR A 20 10.21 -3.41 5.39
C TYR A 20 10.40 -4.37 4.21
N GLN A 21 11.29 -5.36 4.37
CA GLN A 21 11.57 -6.37 3.36
C GLN A 21 10.33 -7.22 3.06
N MET A 22 9.54 -7.55 4.07
CA MET A 22 8.25 -8.22 3.89
C MET A 22 7.32 -7.39 3.01
N GLY A 23 7.16 -6.10 3.33
CA GLY A 23 6.38 -5.15 2.53
C GLY A 23 6.87 -5.06 1.09
N LEU A 24 8.19 -4.95 0.89
CA LEU A 24 8.80 -4.86 -0.44
C LEU A 24 8.47 -6.08 -1.31
N LEU A 25 8.56 -7.30 -0.74
CA LEU A 25 8.22 -8.54 -1.44
C LEU A 25 6.73 -8.61 -1.79
N ILE A 26 5.85 -8.19 -0.87
CA ILE A 26 4.40 -8.08 -1.13
C ILE A 26 4.14 -7.10 -2.27
N GLY A 27 4.71 -5.89 -2.18
CA GLY A 27 4.56 -4.84 -3.18
C GLY A 27 4.98 -5.31 -4.57
N GLN A 28 6.13 -5.98 -4.67
CA GLN A 28 6.65 -6.52 -5.94
C GLN A 28 5.75 -7.61 -6.51
N ARG A 29 5.31 -8.57 -5.67
CA ARG A 29 4.48 -9.71 -6.11
C ARG A 29 3.12 -9.27 -6.64
N PHE A 30 2.50 -8.31 -5.98
CA PHE A 30 1.13 -7.88 -6.23
C PHE A 30 1.05 -6.50 -6.89
N ALA A 31 2.17 -6.01 -7.44
CA ALA A 31 2.29 -4.65 -7.96
C ALA A 31 1.17 -4.26 -8.93
N HIS A 32 0.79 -5.17 -9.84
CA HIS A 32 -0.28 -4.92 -10.80
C HIS A 32 -1.65 -4.76 -10.13
N LEU A 33 -1.97 -5.57 -9.11
CA LEU A 33 -3.21 -5.48 -8.36
C LEU A 33 -3.26 -4.20 -7.52
N ILE A 34 -2.16 -3.90 -6.81
CA ILE A 34 -2.06 -2.70 -5.98
C ILE A 34 -2.22 -1.45 -6.85
N ARG A 35 -1.45 -1.32 -7.94
CA ARG A 35 -1.58 -0.19 -8.88
C ARG A 35 -2.98 -0.11 -9.49
N SER A 36 -3.58 -1.24 -9.88
CA SER A 36 -4.95 -1.27 -10.40
C SER A 36 -5.97 -0.81 -9.35
N ARG A 37 -5.85 -1.24 -8.10
CA ARG A 37 -6.75 -0.83 -7.02
C ARG A 37 -6.62 0.66 -6.71
N VAL A 38 -5.39 1.17 -6.59
CA VAL A 38 -5.10 2.58 -6.28
C VAL A 38 -5.61 3.50 -7.39
N SER A 39 -5.34 3.17 -8.65
CA SER A 39 -5.74 4.01 -9.80
C SER A 39 -7.25 4.00 -10.05
N LYS A 40 -7.97 2.94 -9.65
CA LYS A 40 -9.42 2.80 -9.88
C LYS A 40 -10.28 3.19 -8.68
N ASP A 41 -9.69 3.49 -7.52
CA ASP A 41 -10.45 3.92 -6.35
C ASP A 41 -10.93 5.37 -6.52
N LYS A 42 -12.23 5.54 -6.79
CA LYS A 42 -12.79 6.86 -7.02
C LYS A 42 -12.71 7.77 -5.80
N ILE A 43 -12.93 7.24 -4.60
CA ILE A 43 -12.89 8.05 -3.37
C ILE A 43 -11.46 8.54 -3.13
N LEU A 44 -10.48 7.66 -3.31
CA LEU A 44 -9.07 8.04 -3.22
C LEU A 44 -8.72 9.13 -4.25
N GLN A 45 -9.06 8.92 -5.51
CA GLN A 45 -8.65 9.80 -6.61
C GLN A 45 -9.38 11.15 -6.62
N GLU A 46 -10.69 11.15 -6.36
CA GLU A 46 -11.56 12.32 -6.54
C GLU A 46 -11.79 13.10 -5.24
N GLU A 47 -11.60 12.50 -4.07
CA GLU A 47 -11.86 13.14 -2.78
C GLU A 47 -10.62 13.20 -1.89
N MET A 48 -9.98 12.06 -1.61
CA MET A 48 -8.91 12.00 -0.61
C MET A 48 -7.61 12.63 -1.09
N LEU A 49 -7.18 12.38 -2.33
CA LEU A 49 -5.97 13.01 -2.89
C LEU A 49 -6.14 14.53 -3.02
N PRO A 50 -7.25 15.09 -3.53
CA PRO A 50 -7.48 16.52 -3.50
C PRO A 50 -7.48 17.11 -2.09
N PHE A 51 -8.10 16.42 -1.11
CA PHE A 51 -8.04 16.85 0.28
C PHE A 51 -6.60 16.83 0.83
N ALA A 52 -5.81 15.80 0.53
CA ALA A 52 -4.42 15.68 0.95
C ALA A 52 -3.55 16.86 0.50
N MET A 53 -3.87 17.47 -0.65
CA MET A 53 -3.17 18.65 -1.18
C MET A 53 -3.53 19.96 -0.46
N SER A 54 -4.59 20.00 0.35
CA SER A 54 -4.95 21.17 1.16
C SER A 54 -4.03 21.33 2.38
N ASN A 55 -4.01 22.51 3.01
CA ASN A 55 -3.20 22.74 4.21
C ASN A 55 -3.66 21.88 5.40
N ASP A 56 -4.97 21.74 5.57
CA ASP A 56 -5.56 20.91 6.64
C ASP A 56 -5.26 19.43 6.38
N GLY A 57 -5.36 19.00 5.11
CA GLY A 57 -5.01 17.65 4.69
C GLY A 57 -3.56 17.30 4.95
N HIS A 58 -2.61 18.15 4.52
CA HIS A 58 -1.19 17.96 4.80
C HIS A 58 -0.91 17.84 6.30
N SER A 59 -1.45 18.76 7.11
CA SER A 59 -1.25 18.78 8.56
C SER A 59 -1.80 17.51 9.22
N LEU A 60 -2.98 17.06 8.79
CA LEU A 60 -3.59 15.84 9.31
C LEU A 60 -2.79 14.59 8.90
N ILE A 61 -2.37 14.48 7.64
CA ILE A 61 -1.57 13.36 7.15
C ILE A 61 -0.23 13.30 7.88
N GLU A 62 0.43 14.43 8.11
CA GLU A 62 1.68 14.49 8.87
C GLU A 62 1.50 14.02 10.32
N ALA A 63 0.44 14.50 10.99
CA ALA A 63 0.12 14.11 12.37
C ALA A 63 -0.18 12.60 12.47
N LEU A 64 -0.99 12.07 11.55
CA LEU A 64 -1.31 10.65 11.49
C LEU A 64 -0.07 9.81 11.17
N SER A 65 0.76 10.25 10.23
CA SER A 65 1.99 9.57 9.82
C SER A 65 2.98 9.48 10.98
N THR A 66 3.20 10.60 11.66
CA THR A 66 4.10 10.67 12.83
C THR A 66 3.60 9.78 13.95
N THR A 67 2.30 9.84 14.25
CA THR A 67 1.68 9.03 15.31
C THR A 67 1.80 7.54 15.01
N ASN A 68 1.50 7.11 13.78
CA ASN A 68 1.55 5.70 13.40
C ASN A 68 2.98 5.19 13.30
N ARG A 69 3.93 5.97 12.77
CA ARG A 69 5.36 5.61 12.75
C ARG A 69 5.90 5.37 14.16
N ASN A 70 5.53 6.21 15.12
CA ASN A 70 6.01 6.08 16.50
C ASN A 70 5.34 4.92 17.24
N LYS A 71 4.03 4.72 17.04
CA LYS A 71 3.25 3.71 17.78
C LYS A 71 3.39 2.31 17.18
N TYR A 72 3.53 2.22 15.87
CA TYR A 72 3.48 0.98 15.09
C TYR A 72 4.62 0.92 14.05
N PRO A 73 5.89 1.05 14.46
CA PRO A 73 7.03 1.22 13.54
C PRO A 73 7.15 0.05 12.54
N LYS A 74 6.94 -1.18 13.00
CA LYS A 74 7.00 -2.37 12.13
C LYS A 74 5.94 -2.35 11.03
N TYR A 75 4.69 -2.02 11.35
CA TYR A 75 3.63 -1.92 10.35
C TYR A 75 3.82 -0.72 9.43
N TRP A 76 4.40 0.37 9.95
CA TRP A 76 4.77 1.52 9.15
C TRP A 76 5.82 1.15 8.09
N ASP A 77 6.87 0.42 8.50
CA ASP A 77 7.94 -0.05 7.62
C ASP A 77 7.41 -1.04 6.57
N GLU A 78 6.52 -1.96 6.95
CA GLU A 78 5.84 -2.86 6.01
C GLU A 78 4.98 -2.11 4.98
N LEU A 79 4.22 -1.10 5.42
CA LEU A 79 3.41 -0.29 4.51
C LEU A 79 4.28 0.52 3.54
N PHE A 80 5.39 1.07 4.03
CA PHE A 80 6.39 1.77 3.22
C PHE A 80 7.02 0.85 2.17
N GLY A 81 7.50 -0.33 2.58
CA GLY A 81 8.04 -1.33 1.66
C GLY A 81 7.01 -1.78 0.62
N THR A 82 5.75 -1.92 1.00
CA THR A 82 4.65 -2.27 0.07
C THR A 82 4.45 -1.20 -0.99
N ALA A 83 4.50 0.08 -0.60
CA ALA A 83 4.40 1.19 -1.53
C ALA A 83 5.59 1.21 -2.51
N GLU A 84 6.82 1.10 -2.00
CA GLU A 84 8.03 1.05 -2.84
C GLU A 84 8.02 -0.15 -3.79
N GLY A 85 7.68 -1.35 -3.30
CA GLY A 85 7.68 -2.57 -4.09
C GLY A 85 6.62 -2.57 -5.19
N SER A 86 5.49 -1.90 -4.96
CA SER A 86 4.41 -1.78 -5.96
C SER A 86 4.56 -0.57 -6.88
N GLY A 87 5.44 0.37 -6.54
CA GLY A 87 5.67 1.61 -7.29
C GLY A 87 4.52 2.61 -7.16
N VAL A 88 3.75 2.57 -6.07
CA VAL A 88 2.75 3.60 -5.77
C VAL A 88 3.33 4.63 -4.79
N PRO A 89 2.93 5.90 -4.90
CA PRO A 89 3.13 6.91 -3.87
C PRO A 89 2.83 6.42 -2.44
N PHE A 90 3.75 6.64 -1.51
CA PHE A 90 3.49 6.37 -0.09
C PHE A 90 2.84 7.57 0.61
N LEU A 91 3.42 8.76 0.45
CA LEU A 91 2.93 10.02 1.04
C LEU A 91 2.88 11.18 0.03
N GLN A 92 3.38 10.98 -1.20
CA GLN A 92 3.43 11.96 -2.30
C GLN A 92 3.28 11.25 -3.64
#